data_AF-A0A2E6R0C4-F1
#
_entry.id   AF-A0A2E6R0C4-F1
#
_cell.length_a   1.000
_cell.length_b   1.000
_cell.length_c   1.000
_cell.angle_alpha   90.00
_cell.angle_beta   90.00
_cell.angle_gamma   90.00
#
_symmetry.space_group_name_H-M   'P 1'
#
loop_
_entity.id
_entity.type
_entity.pdbx_description
1 polymer ?
#
loop_
_entity_poly.entity_id
_entity_poly.type
_entity_poly.pdbx_seq_one_letter_code
_entity_poly.pdbx_strand_id
1 'polypeptide(L)'
;MDVTAKTTDSGRRGILVSTGLLLGAMAAQPFLFIFSKILPASFWSTLLPPPFAAGWLISFILLTPAVWTAIHLQQAFKNTLYTLCCTLLPGVPLALTIISASTSVNNLSYQYIWALLILMPPAMLQLVLFSAYKFLQKRR
;
A
#
# COMPACT_ATOMS: atom_id res chain seq x y z
N MET A 1 -23.36 5.18 -24.46
CA MET A 1 -22.18 5.54 -23.65
C MET A 1 -21.38 4.28 -23.41
N ASP A 2 -20.15 4.23 -23.91
CA ASP A 2 -19.33 3.02 -23.94
C ASP A 2 -19.02 2.48 -22.54
N VAL A 3 -19.41 1.23 -22.32
CA VAL A 3 -19.15 0.49 -21.06
C VAL A 3 -17.65 0.45 -20.78
N THR A 4 -16.79 0.39 -21.80
CA THR A 4 -15.33 0.42 -21.67
C THR A 4 -14.76 1.74 -21.14
N ALA A 5 -15.41 2.88 -21.44
CA ALA A 5 -14.99 4.18 -20.93
C ALA A 5 -15.37 4.40 -19.46
N LYS A 6 -16.53 3.89 -19.03
CA LYS A 6 -16.99 4.01 -17.63
C LYS A 6 -16.14 3.15 -16.67
N THR A 7 -15.64 2.02 -17.16
CA THR A 7 -14.89 1.05 -16.36
C THR A 7 -13.42 1.44 -16.17
N THR A 8 -12.85 2.17 -17.14
CA THR A 8 -11.54 2.80 -17.03
C THR A 8 -11.56 4.00 -16.08
N ASP A 9 -12.62 4.81 -16.09
CA ASP A 9 -12.76 5.95 -15.17
C ASP A 9 -12.90 5.51 -13.69
N SER A 10 -13.70 4.47 -13.43
CA SER A 10 -13.86 3.90 -12.08
C SER A 10 -12.54 3.36 -11.50
N GLY A 11 -11.75 2.63 -12.30
CA GLY A 11 -10.45 2.11 -11.87
C GLY A 11 -9.43 3.21 -11.58
N ARG A 12 -9.42 4.28 -12.40
CA ARG A 12 -8.55 5.45 -12.16
C ARG A 12 -8.89 6.16 -10.86
N ARG A 13 -10.17 6.35 -10.55
CA ARG A 13 -10.62 6.94 -9.28
C ARG A 13 -10.17 6.10 -8.09
N GLY A 14 -10.32 4.78 -8.17
CA GLY A 14 -9.86 3.85 -7.13
C GLY A 14 -8.36 3.97 -6.85
N ILE A 15 -7.54 4.04 -7.91
CA ILE A 15 -6.09 4.25 -7.81
C ILE A 15 -5.78 5.60 -7.15
N LEU A 16 -6.39 6.69 -7.62
CA LEU A 16 -6.14 8.05 -7.10
C LEU A 16 -6.48 8.16 -5.62
N VAL A 17 -7.65 7.67 -5.22
CA VAL A 17 -8.10 7.70 -3.82
C VAL A 17 -7.16 6.87 -2.94
N SER A 18 -6.85 5.64 -3.35
CA SER A 18 -5.97 4.76 -2.59
C SER A 18 -4.55 5.33 -2.46
N THR A 19 -3.99 5.85 -3.55
CA THR A 19 -2.68 6.49 -3.57
C THR A 19 -2.65 7.72 -2.66
N GLY A 20 -3.65 8.61 -2.78
CA GLY A 20 -3.74 9.81 -1.96
C GLY A 20 -3.86 9.51 -0.47
N LEU A 21 -4.68 8.51 -0.11
CA LEU A 21 -4.82 8.08 1.28
C LEU A 21 -3.54 7.45 1.84
N LEU A 22 -2.87 6.59 1.07
CA LEU A 22 -1.62 5.97 1.49
C LEU A 22 -0.50 7.01 1.66
N LEU A 23 -0.38 7.96 0.73
CA LEU A 23 0.58 9.06 0.86
C LEU A 23 0.28 9.94 2.07
N GLY A 24 -1.01 10.24 2.31
CA GLY A 24 -1.45 10.96 3.51
C GLY A 24 -1.10 10.21 4.79
N ALA A 25 -1.29 8.88 4.82
CA ALA A 25 -0.93 8.05 5.97
C ALA A 25 0.59 8.00 6.19
N MET A 26 1.38 7.87 5.12
CA MET A 26 2.85 7.93 5.19
C MET A 26 3.36 9.29 5.68
N ALA A 27 2.67 10.38 5.33
CA ALA A 27 2.98 11.72 5.81
C ALA A 27 2.63 11.90 7.29
N ALA A 28 1.44 11.45 7.70
CA ALA A 28 0.94 11.64 9.05
C ALA A 28 1.64 10.75 10.09
N GLN A 29 1.99 9.53 9.71
CA GLN A 29 2.56 8.50 10.59
C GLN A 29 3.70 7.74 9.89
N PRO A 30 4.81 8.41 9.55
CA PRO A 30 5.89 7.83 8.75
C PRO A 30 6.49 6.56 9.38
N PHE A 31 6.59 6.52 10.70
CA PHE A 31 7.15 5.39 11.45
C PHE A 31 6.37 4.07 11.33
N LEU A 32 5.15 4.08 10.77
CA LEU A 32 4.38 2.87 10.45
C LEU A 32 4.81 2.22 9.13
N PHE A 33 5.47 2.98 8.26
CA PHE A 33 5.80 2.58 6.88
C PHE A 33 7.31 2.55 6.62
N ILE A 34 8.09 3.34 7.36
CA ILE A 34 9.55 3.39 7.26
C ILE A 34 10.19 3.02 8.60
N PHE A 35 11.33 2.33 8.53
CA PHE A 35 12.07 1.91 9.72
C PHE A 35 12.91 3.07 10.24
N SER A 36 12.55 3.64 11.40
CA SER A 36 13.39 4.59 12.10
C SER A 36 13.96 3.94 13.36
N LYS A 37 15.26 4.11 13.63
CA LYS A 37 15.95 3.63 14.84
C LYS A 37 15.42 4.23 16.16
N ILE A 38 14.33 5.00 16.09
CA ILE A 38 13.73 5.75 17.21
C ILE A 38 12.90 4.82 18.12
N LEU A 39 12.60 3.59 17.70
CA LEU A 39 11.85 2.63 18.51
C LEU A 39 12.79 1.83 19.44
N PRO A 40 12.62 1.88 20.77
CA PRO A 40 13.42 1.09 21.69
C PRO A 40 13.16 -0.41 21.48
N ALA A 41 14.24 -1.18 21.42
CA ALA A 41 14.19 -2.62 21.21
C ALA A 41 13.63 -3.34 22.45
N SER A 42 12.56 -4.13 22.29
CA SER A 42 12.07 -5.09 23.28
C SER A 42 11.74 -6.43 22.62
N PHE A 43 11.67 -7.51 23.38
CA PHE A 43 11.57 -8.89 22.89
C PHE A 43 10.41 -9.18 21.88
N TRP A 44 9.37 -8.33 21.83
CA TRP A 44 8.31 -8.37 20.80
C TRP A 44 8.65 -7.57 19.52
N SER A 45 9.55 -6.58 19.59
CA SER A 45 10.15 -5.90 18.43
C SER A 45 11.17 -6.76 17.67
N THR A 46 11.45 -7.97 18.16
CA THR A 46 12.36 -8.94 17.52
C THR A 46 11.70 -9.81 16.46
N LEU A 47 10.35 -9.88 16.42
CA LEU A 47 9.61 -10.72 15.45
C LEU A 47 8.74 -9.89 14.50
N LEU A 48 8.00 -8.89 14.99
CA LEU A 48 7.21 -7.93 14.18
C LEU A 48 6.82 -6.77 15.12
N PRO A 49 7.47 -5.60 15.06
CA PRO A 49 7.17 -4.52 16.01
C PRO A 49 5.70 -4.07 15.91
N PRO A 50 5.02 -3.68 17.00
CA PRO A 50 3.64 -3.20 17.01
C PRO A 50 3.26 -2.15 15.94
N PRO A 51 4.12 -1.18 15.54
CA PRO A 51 3.82 -0.28 14.43
C PRO A 51 3.68 -1.00 13.07
N PHE A 52 4.17 -2.22 12.93
CA PHE A 52 4.07 -3.02 11.70
C PHE A 52 2.68 -3.59 11.51
N ALA A 53 2.05 -4.12 12.56
CA ALA A 53 0.67 -4.61 12.49
C ALA A 53 -0.30 -3.47 12.16
N ALA A 54 -0.07 -2.29 12.74
CA ALA A 54 -0.84 -1.08 12.43
C ALA A 54 -0.59 -0.61 10.98
N GLY A 55 0.67 -0.57 10.54
CA GLY A 55 1.03 -0.27 9.14
C GLY A 55 0.36 -1.23 8.16
N TRP A 56 0.36 -2.54 8.45
CA TRP A 56 -0.31 -3.56 7.63
C TRP A 56 -1.82 -3.34 7.57
N LEU A 57 -2.48 -3.12 8.72
CA LEU A 57 -3.92 -2.92 8.79
C LEU A 57 -4.34 -1.67 8.03
N ILE A 58 -3.63 -0.56 8.22
CA ILE A 58 -3.88 0.69 7.49
C ILE A 58 -3.68 0.47 6.00
N SER A 59 -2.57 -0.14 5.60
CA SER A 59 -2.30 -0.46 4.19
C SER A 59 -3.40 -1.33 3.58
N PHE A 60 -3.87 -2.34 4.32
CA PHE A 60 -4.95 -3.21 3.89
C PHE A 60 -6.23 -2.42 3.63
N ILE A 61 -6.66 -1.58 4.57
CA ILE A 61 -7.88 -0.77 4.45
C ILE A 61 -7.73 0.21 3.28
N LEU A 62 -6.61 0.92 3.20
CA LEU A 62 -6.38 1.99 2.24
C LEU A 62 -6.16 1.48 0.81
N LEU A 63 -5.75 0.22 0.62
CA LEU A 63 -5.66 -0.44 -0.69
C LEU A 63 -7.02 -0.89 -1.24
N THR A 64 -8.06 -0.98 -0.41
CA THR A 64 -9.40 -1.46 -0.79
C THR A 64 -9.95 -0.76 -2.04
N PRO A 65 -9.92 0.59 -2.16
CA PRO A 65 -10.44 1.28 -3.34
C PRO A 65 -9.70 0.91 -4.63
N ALA A 66 -8.39 0.63 -4.58
CA ALA A 66 -7.62 0.27 -5.77
C ALA A 66 -7.99 -1.13 -6.30
N VAL A 67 -8.22 -2.08 -5.38
CA VAL A 67 -8.54 -3.47 -5.73
C VAL A 67 -10.02 -3.64 -6.09
N TRP A 68 -10.92 -3.11 -5.28
CA TRP A 68 -12.35 -3.45 -5.35
C TRP A 68 -13.15 -2.62 -6.36
N THR A 69 -12.55 -1.56 -6.92
CA THR A 69 -13.12 -0.84 -8.08
C THR A 69 -12.86 -1.56 -9.40
N ALA A 70 -12.03 -2.61 -9.41
CA ALA A 70 -11.73 -3.38 -10.60
C ALA A 70 -12.85 -4.37 -10.95
N ILE A 71 -12.98 -4.64 -12.25
CA ILE A 71 -14.02 -5.56 -12.78
C ILE A 71 -13.46 -6.97 -12.92
N HIS A 72 -12.23 -7.07 -13.38
CA HIS A 72 -11.51 -8.32 -13.62
C HIS A 72 -10.25 -8.39 -12.76
N LEU A 73 -9.78 -9.61 -12.46
CA LEU A 73 -8.59 -9.85 -11.64
C LEU A 73 -7.33 -9.19 -12.24
N GLN A 74 -7.17 -9.23 -13.56
CA GLN A 74 -6.05 -8.58 -14.24
C GLN A 74 -6.06 -7.06 -14.07
N GLN A 75 -7.25 -6.44 -14.04
CA GLN A 75 -7.39 -5.02 -13.75
C GLN A 75 -7.08 -4.72 -12.27
N ALA A 76 -7.55 -5.56 -11.34
CA ALA A 76 -7.25 -5.42 -9.92
C ALA A 76 -5.74 -5.47 -9.66
N PHE A 77 -5.04 -6.39 -10.31
CA PHE A 77 -3.58 -6.50 -10.25
C PHE A 77 -2.89 -5.23 -10.78
N LYS A 78 -3.30 -4.73 -11.95
CA LYS A 78 -2.75 -3.49 -12.53
C LYS A 78 -3.01 -2.29 -11.61
N ASN A 79 -4.23 -2.13 -11.11
CA ASN A 79 -4.58 -1.02 -10.22
C ASN A 79 -3.75 -1.06 -8.92
N THR A 80 -3.57 -2.25 -8.35
CA THR A 80 -2.76 -2.45 -7.14
C THR A 80 -1.31 -2.09 -7.40
N LEU A 81 -0.73 -2.59 -8.51
CA LEU A 81 0.64 -2.28 -8.90
C LEU A 81 0.85 -0.78 -9.11
N TYR A 82 -0.04 -0.12 -9.85
CA TYR A 82 0.03 1.33 -10.05
C TYR A 82 -0.06 2.09 -8.73
N THR A 83 -0.99 1.71 -7.84
CA THR A 83 -1.14 2.32 -6.52
C THR A 83 0.14 2.17 -5.70
N LEU A 84 0.73 0.97 -5.67
CA LEU A 84 1.99 0.73 -4.95
C LEU A 84 3.14 1.56 -5.53
N CYS A 85 3.32 1.59 -6.85
CA CYS A 85 4.37 2.39 -7.49
C CYS A 85 4.19 3.89 -7.22
N CYS A 86 2.97 4.41 -7.40
CA CYS A 86 2.65 5.82 -7.19
C CYS A 86 2.70 6.24 -5.72
N THR A 87 2.55 5.29 -4.79
CA THR A 87 2.69 5.54 -3.35
C THR A 87 4.17 5.47 -2.93
N LEU A 88 4.88 4.41 -3.30
CA LEU A 88 6.25 4.18 -2.83
C LEU A 88 7.21 5.26 -3.32
N LEU A 89 7.19 5.55 -4.63
CA LEU A 89 8.15 6.46 -5.27
C LEU A 89 8.22 7.84 -4.60
N PRO A 90 7.10 8.55 -4.35
CA PRO A 90 7.13 9.80 -3.61
C PRO A 90 6.99 9.61 -2.09
N GLY A 91 6.33 8.55 -1.62
CA GLY A 91 6.00 8.35 -0.21
C GLY A 91 7.21 8.06 0.67
N VAL A 92 8.18 7.27 0.20
CA VAL A 92 9.39 6.96 0.99
C VAL A 92 10.28 8.19 1.17
N PRO A 93 10.65 8.96 0.12
CA PRO A 93 11.40 10.21 0.28
C PRO A 93 10.67 11.23 1.14
N LEU A 94 9.35 11.35 0.99
CA LEU A 94 8.52 12.25 1.78
C LEU A 94 8.53 11.88 3.26
N ALA A 95 8.32 10.60 3.58
CA ALA A 95 8.37 10.11 4.95
C ALA A 95 9.74 10.36 5.60
N LEU A 96 10.84 10.14 4.87
CA LEU A 96 12.20 10.42 5.36
C LEU A 96 12.44 11.90 5.62
N THR A 97 11.92 12.77 4.76
CA THR A 97 12.02 14.22 4.92
C THR A 97 11.28 14.68 6.18
N ILE A 98 10.08 14.14 6.44
CA ILE A 98 9.28 14.48 7.61
C ILE A 98 9.99 14.08 8.92
N ILE A 99 10.62 12.91 8.96
CA ILE A 99 11.38 12.47 10.14
C ILE A 99 12.81 13.01 10.18
N SER A 100 13.19 13.91 9.26
CA SER A 100 14.55 14.48 9.14
C SER A 100 15.65 13.41 9.07
N ALA A 101 15.37 12.28 8.41
CA ALA A 101 16.33 11.19 8.21
C ALA A 101 17.15 11.38 6.93
N SER A 102 18.34 10.78 6.88
CA SER A 102 19.22 10.85 5.71
C SER A 102 18.54 10.30 4.44
N THR A 103 18.61 11.06 3.35
CA THR A 103 18.15 10.62 2.01
C THR A 103 19.28 10.01 1.17
N SER A 104 20.38 9.60 1.81
CA SER A 104 21.47 8.89 1.12
C SER A 104 20.96 7.64 0.41
N VAL A 105 21.55 7.31 -0.76
CA VAL A 105 21.10 6.19 -1.61
C VAL A 105 20.99 4.87 -0.84
N ASN A 106 21.93 4.61 0.07
CA ASN A 106 21.92 3.40 0.89
C ASN A 106 20.73 3.37 1.86
N ASN A 107 20.46 4.47 2.57
CA ASN A 107 19.30 4.52 3.47
C ASN A 107 18.00 4.50 2.66
N LEU A 108 17.93 5.22 1.55
CA LEU A 108 16.73 5.29 0.71
C LEU A 108 16.36 3.90 0.15
N SER A 109 17.35 3.13 -0.33
CA SER A 109 17.18 1.74 -0.78
C SER A 109 16.70 0.82 0.35
N TYR A 110 17.28 0.95 1.55
CA TYR A 110 16.87 0.20 2.73
C TYR A 110 15.43 0.49 3.13
N GLN A 111 15.00 1.75 3.06
CA GLN A 111 13.65 2.18 3.42
C GLN A 111 12.60 1.76 2.40
N TYR A 112 12.97 1.67 1.11
CA TYR A 112 12.11 1.07 0.10
C TYR A 112 11.83 -0.41 0.38
N ILE A 113 12.84 -1.18 0.78
CA ILE A 113 12.66 -2.59 1.16
C ILE A 113 11.70 -2.70 2.33
N TRP A 114 11.83 -1.84 3.34
CA TRP A 114 10.91 -1.80 4.48
C TRP A 114 9.49 -1.42 4.09
N ALA A 115 9.32 -0.36 3.31
CA ALA A 115 8.00 0.06 2.85
C ALA A 115 7.33 -1.02 2.00
N LEU A 116 8.09 -1.77 1.20
CA LEU A 116 7.60 -2.94 0.48
C LEU A 116 7.14 -4.06 1.43
N LEU A 117 7.89 -4.37 2.49
CA LEU A 117 7.50 -5.36 3.50
C LEU A 117 6.19 -4.99 4.23
N ILE A 118 5.88 -3.69 4.34
CA ILE A 118 4.63 -3.20 4.92
C ILE A 118 3.47 -3.26 3.92
N LEU A 119 3.70 -2.84 2.67
CA LEU A 119 2.63 -2.64 1.69
C LEU A 119 2.29 -3.91 0.87
N MET A 120 3.27 -4.77 0.59
CA MET A 120 3.08 -5.95 -0.27
C MET A 120 2.15 -7.02 0.33
N PRO A 121 2.32 -7.46 1.59
CA PRO A 121 1.47 -8.52 2.13
C PRO A 121 -0.03 -8.13 2.18
N PRO A 122 -0.40 -6.91 2.63
CA PRO A 122 -1.78 -6.42 2.51
C PRO A 122 -2.30 -6.36 1.08
N ALA A 123 -1.47 -5.95 0.12
CA ALA A 123 -1.83 -5.92 -1.30
C ALA A 123 -2.12 -7.33 -1.85
N MET A 124 -1.27 -8.30 -1.52
CA MET A 124 -1.47 -9.71 -1.90
C MET A 124 -2.75 -10.27 -1.27
N LEU A 125 -2.98 -10.01 0.01
CA LEU A 125 -4.18 -10.47 0.70
C LEU A 125 -5.45 -9.89 0.06
N GLN A 126 -5.47 -8.59 -0.27
CA GLN A 126 -6.58 -7.96 -0.98
C GLN A 126 -6.86 -8.62 -2.34
N LEU A 127 -5.82 -8.93 -3.11
CA LEU A 127 -5.95 -9.62 -4.39
C LEU A 127 -6.48 -11.05 -4.24
N VAL A 128 -6.03 -11.79 -3.22
CA VAL A 128 -6.52 -13.13 -2.90
C VAL A 128 -8.01 -13.09 -2.55
N LEU A 129 -8.42 -12.13 -1.70
CA LEU A 129 -9.82 -11.94 -1.32
C LEU A 129 -10.69 -11.57 -2.52
N PHE A 130 -10.22 -10.66 -3.38
CA PHE A 130 -10.92 -10.30 -4.61
C PHE A 130 -11.06 -11.48 -5.58
N SER A 131 -10.02 -12.29 -5.71
CA SER A 131 -10.05 -13.52 -6.52
C SER A 131 -11.07 -14.52 -5.99
N ALA A 132 -11.06 -14.79 -4.67
CA ALA A 132 -12.02 -15.66 -4.02
C ALA A 132 -13.46 -15.16 -4.19
N TYR A 133 -13.68 -13.85 -4.05
CA TYR A 133 -14.98 -13.22 -4.29
C TYR A 133 -15.48 -13.43 -5.72
N LYS A 134 -14.64 -13.18 -6.74
CA LYS A 134 -15.01 -13.39 -8.15
C LYS A 134 -15.29 -14.85 -8.47
N PHE A 135 -14.54 -15.77 -7.85
CA PHE A 135 -14.78 -17.20 -7.98
C PHE A 135 -16.14 -17.60 -7.39
N LEU A 136 -16.49 -17.10 -6.21
CA LEU A 136 -17.79 -17.35 -5.57
C LEU A 136 -18.94 -16.74 -6.37
N GLN A 137 -18.78 -15.55 -6.94
CA GLN A 137 -19.79 -14.94 -7.81
C GLN A 137 -20.06 -15.77 -9.07
N LYS A 138 -19.03 -16.35 -9.69
CA LYS A 138 -19.20 -17.17 -10.91
C LYS A 138 -19.97 -18.47 -10.66
N ARG A 139 -20.04 -18.93 -9.41
CA ARG A 139 -20.74 -20.16 -9.01
C ARG A 139 -22.20 -19.93 -8.61
N ARG A 140 -22.66 -18.69 -8.51
CA ARG A 140 -24.06 -18.31 -8.30
C ARG A 140 -24.70 -17.96 -9.63
#